data_AF-A0A2H3SH74-F1
#
_entry.id   AF-A0A2H3SH74-F1
#
_cell.length_a   1.000
_cell.length_b   1.000
_cell.length_c   1.000
_cell.angle_alpha   90.00
_cell.angle_beta   90.00
_cell.angle_gamma   90.00
#
_symmetry.space_group_name_H-M   'P 1'
#
loop_
_entity.id
_entity.type
_entity.pdbx_description
1 polymer ?
#
loop_
_entity_poly.entity_id
_entity_poly.type
_entity_poly.pdbx_seq_one_letter_code
_entity_poly.pdbx_strand_id
1 'polypeptide(L)'
;MADIKSEKAPALELPASSKTVRVQAIDTTTRMACDAKAFVQPQIKNHERLNFKTLCFLVEHDGEFILFDCGSRKDFWNSSPQISEMIGAQIPGLEIESGVDEILVEQGFNLDDLKAIVWSHWHWDHIGDGSKFPASTDIVVGPGFTKNFVPGWPENPKSPVLASDLEGHYIHEPEFTLNVAGFPAYDYFGDGSFYLLDVPGVSTTTVVIIDTRTHFLDQHAIGHICGLARTTPETFLFMGGDCCHYAGALRPTIYLPLPKEVFSKALDDYYPSPCPCSAFTQHHPKATGEKARTEPFYDVSRAPGSAYSFPDIAQKSIYNLQDLDAQPNVFICLAHDEVLFHTLPLFNDDPSKDINDWQERGLREYCRWGFLNDLPKGGKPGRDPLIIGQWRHGKQIMWKSREKGFVDIIDDVRI
;
A
#
# COMPACT_ATOMS: atom_id res chain seq x y z
N MET A 1 7.90 -27.27 19.84
CA MET A 1 6.51 -26.91 19.43
C MET A 1 6.02 -27.93 18.42
N ALA A 2 4.72 -28.22 18.43
CA ALA A 2 4.07 -29.11 17.47
C ALA A 2 3.83 -28.40 16.12
N ASP A 3 3.62 -29.17 15.06
CA ASP A 3 3.21 -28.63 13.76
C ASP A 3 1.74 -28.21 13.82
N ILE A 4 1.40 -27.09 13.17
CA ILE A 4 0.04 -26.57 13.08
C ILE A 4 -0.45 -26.88 11.67
N LYS A 5 -1.55 -27.63 11.57
CA LYS A 5 -2.21 -27.87 10.29
C LYS A 5 -2.99 -26.61 9.90
N SER A 6 -2.74 -26.09 8.70
CA SER A 6 -3.52 -24.97 8.17
C SER A 6 -4.99 -25.36 7.97
N GLU A 7 -5.87 -24.40 8.23
CA GLU A 7 -7.26 -24.51 7.83
C GLU A 7 -7.43 -24.27 6.33
N LYS A 8 -8.51 -24.81 5.75
CA LYS A 8 -8.80 -24.60 4.34
C LYS A 8 -9.21 -23.14 4.13
N ALA A 9 -8.61 -22.47 3.15
CA ALA A 9 -8.99 -21.13 2.75
C ALA A 9 -10.50 -21.06 2.44
N PRO A 10 -11.19 -19.96 2.80
CA PRO A 10 -12.58 -19.75 2.41
C PRO A 10 -12.73 -19.79 0.90
N ALA A 11 -13.89 -20.26 0.42
CA ALA A 11 -14.18 -20.20 -1.00
C ALA A 11 -14.45 -18.75 -1.40
N LEU A 12 -13.71 -18.23 -2.39
CA LEU A 12 -13.92 -16.92 -2.97
C LEU A 12 -14.30 -17.07 -4.44
N GLU A 13 -15.28 -16.28 -4.88
CA GLU A 13 -15.70 -16.24 -6.28
C GLU A 13 -14.73 -15.36 -7.07
N LEU A 14 -13.87 -16.00 -7.86
CA LEU A 14 -13.02 -15.36 -8.85
C LEU A 14 -13.60 -15.67 -10.23
N PRO A 15 -14.11 -14.67 -10.99
CA PRO A 15 -14.71 -14.92 -12.28
C PRO A 15 -13.72 -15.60 -13.24
N ALA A 16 -14.20 -16.51 -14.08
CA ALA A 16 -13.38 -17.12 -15.11
C ALA A 16 -13.20 -16.17 -16.29
N SER A 17 -11.97 -16.00 -16.77
CA SER A 17 -11.66 -15.34 -18.03
C SER A 17 -10.34 -15.88 -18.56
N SER A 18 -10.18 -15.90 -19.88
CA SER A 18 -8.90 -16.19 -20.54
C SER A 18 -8.07 -14.93 -20.81
N LYS A 19 -8.64 -13.74 -20.53
CA LYS A 19 -7.99 -12.45 -20.74
C LYS A 19 -7.15 -12.07 -19.54
N THR A 20 -5.96 -11.55 -19.80
CA THR A 20 -4.96 -11.20 -18.78
C THR A 20 -4.44 -9.80 -19.04
N VAL A 21 -3.86 -9.19 -18.02
CA VAL A 21 -3.08 -7.97 -18.14
C VAL A 21 -1.62 -8.24 -17.82
N ARG A 22 -0.70 -7.50 -18.42
CA ARG A 22 0.71 -7.51 -18.02
C ARG A 22 0.90 -6.50 -16.90
N VAL A 23 1.57 -6.90 -15.81
CA VAL A 23 1.78 -6.06 -14.63
C VAL A 23 3.26 -5.84 -14.41
N GLN A 24 3.67 -4.59 -14.19
CA GLN A 24 5.03 -4.22 -13.86
C GLN A 24 5.05 -3.40 -12.56
N ALA A 25 5.92 -3.76 -11.62
CA ALA A 25 6.07 -3.03 -10.36
C ALA A 25 7.04 -1.86 -10.55
N ILE A 26 6.68 -0.68 -10.04
CA ILE A 26 7.51 0.53 -10.07
C ILE A 26 7.84 0.93 -8.64
N ASP A 27 9.13 1.11 -8.37
CA ASP A 27 9.58 1.79 -7.17
C ASP A 27 9.43 3.29 -7.35
N THR A 28 8.51 3.89 -6.59
CA THR A 28 8.18 5.32 -6.70
C THR A 28 9.26 6.23 -6.12
N THR A 29 10.33 5.68 -5.55
CA THR A 29 11.38 6.39 -4.80
C THR A 29 10.91 7.11 -3.54
N THR A 30 9.63 6.95 -3.15
CA THR A 30 9.14 7.43 -1.86
C THR A 30 9.76 6.58 -0.76
N ARG A 31 10.50 7.21 0.17
CA ARG A 31 11.17 6.59 1.32
C ARG A 31 10.72 7.27 2.59
N MET A 32 10.22 6.50 3.54
CA MET A 32 9.69 7.00 4.80
C MET A 32 10.19 6.19 5.99
N ALA A 33 10.40 6.87 7.10
CA ALA A 33 10.51 6.27 8.42
C ALA A 33 9.47 6.91 9.34
N CYS A 34 8.49 6.13 9.75
CA CYS A 34 7.30 6.61 10.44
C CYS A 34 7.20 6.03 11.87
N ASP A 35 6.47 6.71 12.75
CA ASP A 35 6.12 6.16 14.07
C ASP A 35 5.15 4.98 13.91
N ALA A 36 5.53 3.80 14.40
CA ALA A 36 4.69 2.60 14.35
C ALA A 36 3.30 2.83 14.98
N LYS A 37 3.23 3.71 15.98
CA LYS A 37 1.98 4.13 16.64
C LYS A 37 0.94 4.75 15.70
N ALA A 38 1.34 5.34 14.59
CA ALA A 38 0.39 5.87 13.61
C ALA A 38 -0.27 4.77 12.76
N PHE A 39 0.30 3.56 12.70
CA PHE A 39 -0.11 2.52 11.74
C PHE A 39 -0.57 1.23 12.40
N VAL A 40 0.06 0.81 13.51
CA VAL A 40 -0.19 -0.49 14.13
C VAL A 40 -0.32 -0.39 15.64
N GLN A 41 -0.99 -1.37 16.24
CA GLN A 41 -1.08 -1.57 17.68
C GLN A 41 -1.17 -3.08 18.02
N PRO A 42 -0.84 -3.51 19.24
CA PRO A 42 -0.12 -2.76 20.28
C PRO A 42 1.33 -2.47 19.88
N GLN A 43 2.01 -1.57 20.60
CA GLN A 43 3.42 -1.28 20.35
C GLN A 43 4.32 -2.42 20.84
N ILE A 44 5.30 -2.81 20.02
CA ILE A 44 6.35 -3.76 20.40
C ILE A 44 7.60 -2.95 20.76
N LYS A 45 8.20 -3.25 21.91
CA LYS A 45 9.45 -2.62 22.34
C LYS A 45 10.56 -2.86 21.31
N ASN A 46 11.30 -1.81 20.97
CA ASN A 46 12.32 -1.78 19.91
C ASN A 46 11.74 -1.94 18.50
N HIS A 47 10.44 -1.69 18.30
CA HIS A 47 9.82 -1.66 16.98
C HIS A 47 8.90 -0.42 16.86
N GLU A 48 9.38 0.71 17.38
CA GLU A 48 8.64 1.98 17.42
C GLU A 48 8.70 2.73 16.09
N ARG A 49 9.53 2.28 15.15
CA ARG A 49 9.66 2.83 13.79
C ARG A 49 9.29 1.78 12.75
N LEU A 50 8.49 2.16 11.78
CA LEU A 50 8.25 1.39 10.56
C LEU A 50 8.90 2.10 9.38
N ASN A 51 9.59 1.33 8.55
CA ASN A 51 10.11 1.80 7.28
C ASN A 51 9.07 1.53 6.20
N PHE A 52 8.80 2.54 5.39
CA PHE A 52 7.93 2.40 4.23
C PHE A 52 8.67 2.88 3.00
N LYS A 53 8.64 2.04 1.98
CA LYS A 53 8.81 2.46 0.59
C LYS A 53 7.43 2.43 -0.06
N THR A 54 7.24 3.06 -1.21
CA THR A 54 5.96 2.98 -1.92
C THR A 54 6.13 2.36 -3.31
N LEU A 55 5.40 1.28 -3.58
CA LEU A 55 5.25 0.67 -4.89
C LEU A 55 4.01 1.23 -5.60
N CYS A 56 4.10 1.38 -6.91
CA CYS A 56 2.94 1.47 -7.79
C CYS A 56 3.08 0.44 -8.94
N PHE A 57 2.06 0.32 -9.80
CA PHE A 57 2.04 -0.69 -10.84
C PHE A 57 1.63 -0.12 -12.19
N LEU A 58 2.42 -0.39 -13.23
CA LEU A 58 2.01 -0.18 -14.62
C LEU A 58 1.29 -1.44 -15.10
N VAL A 59 0.07 -1.27 -15.60
CA VAL A 59 -0.78 -2.34 -16.11
C VAL A 59 -1.01 -2.12 -17.60
N GLU A 60 -0.67 -3.11 -18.41
CA GLU A 60 -0.83 -3.11 -19.85
C GLU A 60 -1.90 -4.14 -20.28
N HIS A 61 -2.86 -3.69 -21.10
CA HIS A 61 -3.91 -4.53 -21.66
C HIS A 61 -4.12 -4.20 -23.14
N ASP A 62 -3.85 -5.17 -24.04
CA ASP A 62 -4.06 -5.05 -25.49
C ASP A 62 -3.50 -3.72 -26.11
N GLY A 63 -2.37 -3.22 -25.56
CA GLY A 63 -1.71 -1.99 -25.99
C GLY A 63 -2.16 -0.70 -25.28
N GLU A 64 -3.11 -0.78 -24.34
CA GLU A 64 -3.50 0.31 -23.46
C GLU A 64 -2.78 0.22 -22.11
N PHE A 65 -2.36 1.36 -21.57
CA PHE A 65 -1.62 1.44 -20.31
C PHE A 65 -2.40 2.24 -19.27
N ILE A 66 -2.46 1.71 -18.06
CA ILE A 66 -2.92 2.42 -16.87
C ILE A 66 -1.91 2.26 -15.75
N LEU A 67 -1.83 3.26 -14.88
CA LEU A 67 -0.95 3.26 -13.73
C LEU A 67 -1.79 3.16 -12.46
N PHE A 68 -1.56 2.14 -11.63
CA PHE A 68 -2.21 1.98 -10.33
C PHE A 68 -1.30 2.57 -9.23
N ASP A 69 -1.74 3.67 -8.63
CA ASP A 69 -0.99 4.61 -7.78
C ASP A 69 0.18 5.34 -8.46
N CYS A 70 0.64 6.43 -7.87
CA CYS A 70 1.65 7.34 -8.42
C CYS A 70 2.72 7.76 -7.41
N GLY A 71 2.79 7.11 -6.24
CA GLY A 71 3.73 7.48 -5.17
C GLY A 71 3.46 8.89 -4.63
N SER A 72 4.47 9.48 -3.98
CA SER A 72 4.45 10.88 -3.58
C SER A 72 4.93 11.82 -4.69
N ARG A 73 4.42 13.06 -4.70
CA ARG A 73 5.08 14.13 -5.45
C ARG A 73 6.49 14.39 -4.91
N LYS A 74 7.47 14.50 -5.82
CA LYS A 74 8.87 14.80 -5.49
C LYS A 74 9.02 16.10 -4.72
N ASP A 75 8.22 17.10 -5.05
CA ASP A 75 8.20 18.41 -4.41
C ASP A 75 7.12 18.50 -3.32
N PHE A 76 7.06 17.52 -2.41
CA PHE A 76 6.06 17.44 -1.32
C PHE A 76 5.94 18.69 -0.44
N TRP A 77 6.92 19.59 -0.46
CA TRP A 77 6.85 20.91 0.18
C TRP A 77 5.87 21.88 -0.51
N ASN A 78 5.41 21.56 -1.73
CA ASN A 78 4.38 22.26 -2.49
C ASN A 78 3.00 21.58 -2.40
N SER A 79 2.85 20.55 -1.55
CA SER A 79 1.54 19.97 -1.24
C SER A 79 0.58 21.00 -0.64
N SER A 80 -0.70 20.63 -0.52
CA SER A 80 -1.68 21.48 0.17
C SER A 80 -1.21 21.82 1.59
N PRO A 81 -1.60 22.97 2.18
CA PRO A 81 -1.16 23.37 3.51
C PRO A 81 -1.43 22.31 4.59
N GLN A 82 -2.54 21.57 4.46
CA GLN A 82 -2.88 20.47 5.36
C GLN A 82 -1.88 19.32 5.25
N ILE A 83 -1.52 18.91 4.03
CA ILE A 83 -0.58 17.83 3.79
C ILE A 83 0.85 18.24 4.17
N SER A 84 1.30 19.44 3.81
CA SER A 84 2.62 19.94 4.23
C SER A 84 2.77 19.99 5.75
N GLU A 85 1.73 20.43 6.47
CA GLU A 85 1.72 20.43 7.94
C GLU A 85 1.77 19.02 8.52
N MET A 86 0.98 18.09 7.97
CA MET A 86 0.99 16.68 8.39
C MET A 86 2.36 16.04 8.16
N ILE A 87 2.92 16.15 6.94
CA ILE A 87 4.24 15.61 6.60
C ILE A 87 5.28 16.19 7.57
N GLY A 88 5.30 17.51 7.68
CA GLY A 88 6.25 18.24 8.49
C GLY A 88 6.23 17.88 9.97
N ALA A 89 5.04 17.68 10.53
CA ALA A 89 4.87 17.42 11.95
C ALA A 89 4.93 15.94 12.34
N GLN A 90 4.60 15.02 11.41
CA GLN A 90 4.32 13.62 11.75
C GLN A 90 5.19 12.59 11.03
N ILE A 91 5.94 12.99 9.99
CA ILE A 91 6.80 12.09 9.21
C ILE A 91 8.28 12.39 9.51
N PRO A 92 8.91 11.67 10.47
CA PRO A 92 10.26 11.99 10.92
C PRO A 92 11.36 11.73 9.89
N GLY A 93 11.14 10.77 8.99
CA GLY A 93 12.05 10.47 7.90
C GLY A 93 11.31 10.51 6.58
N LEU A 94 11.75 11.34 5.63
CA LEU A 94 11.15 11.42 4.29
C LEU A 94 12.19 11.81 3.25
N GLU A 95 12.25 11.05 2.16
CA GLU A 95 12.93 11.42 0.93
C GLU A 95 12.15 10.90 -0.27
N ILE A 96 12.04 11.72 -1.31
CA ILE A 96 11.50 11.34 -2.61
C ILE A 96 12.51 11.79 -3.66
N GLU A 97 13.14 10.84 -4.35
CA GLU A 97 14.20 11.13 -5.32
C GLU A 97 13.62 11.60 -6.66
N SER A 98 12.55 10.95 -7.13
CA SER A 98 11.89 11.20 -8.40
C SER A 98 10.38 11.05 -8.32
N GLY A 99 9.66 11.77 -9.18
CA GLY A 99 8.23 11.51 -9.42
C GLY A 99 8.05 10.29 -10.33
N VAL A 100 6.88 9.63 -10.29
CA VAL A 100 6.60 8.50 -11.20
C VAL A 100 6.55 8.93 -12.66
N ASP A 101 6.13 10.17 -12.94
CA ASP A 101 6.23 10.79 -14.26
C ASP A 101 7.69 10.83 -14.77
N GLU A 102 8.62 11.24 -13.91
CA GLU A 102 10.06 11.26 -14.24
C GLU A 102 10.58 9.83 -14.48
N ILE A 103 10.23 8.88 -13.60
CA ILE A 103 10.66 7.47 -13.70
C ILE A 103 10.20 6.84 -15.02
N LEU A 104 8.95 7.06 -15.41
CA LEU A 104 8.41 6.56 -16.68
C LEU A 104 9.19 7.12 -17.88
N VAL A 105 9.40 8.44 -17.90
CA VAL A 105 10.12 9.12 -19.00
C VAL A 105 11.59 8.69 -19.07
N GLU A 106 12.27 8.54 -17.93
CA GLU A 106 13.66 8.09 -17.85
C GLU A 106 13.86 6.68 -18.42
N GLN A 107 12.87 5.81 -18.26
CA GLN A 107 12.86 4.46 -18.86
C GLN A 107 12.35 4.44 -20.32
N GLY A 108 12.08 5.62 -20.90
CA GLY A 108 11.68 5.76 -22.29
C GLY A 108 10.17 5.54 -22.54
N PHE A 109 9.34 5.53 -21.49
CA PHE A 109 7.89 5.49 -21.64
C PHE A 109 7.36 6.88 -22.03
N ASN A 110 6.44 6.92 -23.00
CA ASN A 110 5.79 8.16 -23.41
C ASN A 110 4.51 8.37 -22.60
N LEU A 111 4.42 9.45 -21.82
CA LEU A 111 3.27 9.71 -20.96
C LEU A 111 1.95 9.86 -21.74
N ASP A 112 1.98 10.26 -23.02
CA ASP A 112 0.79 10.33 -23.87
C ASP A 112 0.15 8.94 -24.13
N ASP A 113 0.90 7.86 -23.92
CA ASP A 113 0.40 6.49 -24.08
C ASP A 113 -0.40 6.03 -22.83
N LEU A 114 -0.35 6.80 -21.73
CA LEU A 114 -1.05 6.48 -20.48
C LEU A 114 -2.51 6.93 -20.53
N LYS A 115 -3.44 5.97 -20.51
CA LYS A 115 -4.89 6.23 -20.55
C LYS A 115 -5.43 6.75 -19.24
N ALA A 116 -4.94 6.21 -18.12
CA ALA A 116 -5.41 6.62 -16.82
C ALA A 116 -4.36 6.42 -15.73
N ILE A 117 -4.46 7.25 -14.69
CA ILE A 117 -3.91 6.97 -13.37
C ILE A 117 -5.06 6.59 -12.44
N VAL A 118 -4.95 5.43 -11.81
CA VAL A 118 -5.88 4.95 -10.79
C VAL A 118 -5.30 5.34 -9.44
N TRP A 119 -5.98 6.22 -8.72
CA TRP A 119 -5.64 6.51 -7.33
C TRP A 119 -6.34 5.50 -6.43
N SER A 120 -5.58 4.63 -5.78
CA SER A 120 -6.13 3.73 -4.76
C SER A 120 -6.87 4.52 -3.69
N HIS A 121 -6.36 5.70 -3.34
CA HIS A 121 -7.02 6.70 -2.50
C HIS A 121 -6.27 8.04 -2.57
N TRP A 122 -6.77 9.05 -1.86
CA TRP A 122 -6.29 10.44 -1.97
C TRP A 122 -5.04 10.78 -1.16
N HIS A 123 -4.45 9.84 -0.41
CA HIS A 123 -3.27 10.17 0.39
C HIS A 123 -2.09 10.57 -0.49
N TRP A 124 -1.30 11.48 0.06
CA TRP A 124 -0.22 12.22 -0.59
C TRP A 124 0.91 11.33 -1.14
N ASP A 125 1.03 10.11 -0.67
CA ASP A 125 2.00 9.10 -1.10
C ASP A 125 1.46 8.10 -2.11
N HIS A 126 0.24 8.32 -2.62
CA HIS A 126 -0.37 7.48 -3.66
C HIS A 126 -0.77 8.27 -4.92
N ILE A 127 -0.91 9.59 -4.84
CA ILE A 127 -1.49 10.41 -5.92
C ILE A 127 -0.46 11.08 -6.85
N GLY A 128 0.82 11.10 -6.47
CA GLY A 128 1.88 11.75 -7.25
C GLY A 128 1.68 13.26 -7.44
N ASP A 129 2.22 13.81 -8.53
CA ASP A 129 1.93 15.16 -9.03
C ASP A 129 1.07 15.02 -10.29
N GLY A 130 -0.26 15.07 -10.13
CA GLY A 130 -1.21 14.91 -11.23
C GLY A 130 -0.96 15.88 -12.39
N SER A 131 -0.47 17.09 -12.09
CA SER A 131 -0.21 18.14 -13.09
C SER A 131 0.90 17.79 -14.10
N LYS A 132 1.65 16.72 -13.86
CA LYS A 132 2.72 16.22 -14.75
C LYS A 132 2.22 15.28 -15.83
N PHE A 133 1.02 14.74 -15.68
CA PHE A 133 0.42 13.85 -16.66
C PHE A 133 -0.34 14.66 -17.72
N PRO A 134 -0.39 14.19 -18.99
CA PRO A 134 -1.19 14.83 -20.02
C PRO A 134 -2.68 14.92 -19.62
N ALA A 135 -3.36 15.99 -20.06
CA ALA A 135 -4.80 16.14 -19.80
C ALA A 135 -5.67 15.03 -20.42
N SER A 136 -5.12 14.25 -21.36
CA SER A 136 -5.77 13.06 -21.93
C SER A 136 -5.69 11.82 -21.04
N THR A 137 -4.93 11.87 -19.95
CA THR A 137 -4.85 10.80 -18.96
C THR A 137 -5.98 11.00 -17.95
N ASP A 138 -6.91 10.05 -17.86
CA ASP A 138 -8.01 10.11 -16.90
C ASP A 138 -7.50 9.86 -15.47
N ILE A 139 -8.23 10.37 -14.47
CA ILE A 139 -8.00 10.04 -13.07
C ILE A 139 -9.15 9.16 -12.60
N VAL A 140 -8.84 7.92 -12.27
CA VAL A 140 -9.82 6.93 -11.80
C VAL A 140 -9.74 6.84 -10.28
N VAL A 141 -10.87 7.01 -9.60
CA VAL A 141 -10.95 7.14 -8.13
C VAL A 141 -12.07 6.28 -7.56
N GLY A 142 -11.99 5.97 -6.27
CA GLY A 142 -13.04 5.21 -5.60
C GLY A 142 -14.26 6.05 -5.15
N PRO A 143 -15.29 5.36 -4.64
CA PRO A 143 -16.57 5.97 -4.27
C PRO A 143 -16.43 7.06 -3.20
N GLY A 144 -17.11 8.18 -3.42
CA GLY A 144 -17.10 9.37 -2.58
C GLY A 144 -15.98 10.37 -2.88
N PHE A 145 -15.03 10.07 -3.77
CA PHE A 145 -13.90 10.96 -4.02
C PHE A 145 -14.35 12.33 -4.53
N THR A 146 -15.14 12.37 -5.62
CA THR A 146 -15.52 13.63 -6.28
C THR A 146 -16.23 14.57 -5.32
N LYS A 147 -17.15 14.02 -4.52
CA LYS A 147 -17.93 14.78 -3.55
C LYS A 147 -17.07 15.42 -2.45
N ASN A 148 -15.97 14.78 -2.05
CA ASN A 148 -15.19 15.19 -0.88
C ASN A 148 -13.93 15.99 -1.24
N PHE A 149 -13.36 15.76 -2.43
CA PHE A 149 -12.04 16.29 -2.80
C PHE A 149 -12.03 17.16 -4.06
N VAL A 150 -13.19 17.33 -4.72
CA VAL A 150 -13.35 18.23 -5.88
C VAL A 150 -14.30 19.37 -5.51
N PRO A 151 -13.90 20.65 -5.66
CA PRO A 151 -12.59 21.11 -6.14
C PRO A 151 -11.47 20.91 -5.10
N GLY A 152 -10.23 20.88 -5.59
CA GLY A 152 -9.02 20.77 -4.77
C GLY A 152 -8.58 22.11 -4.15
N TRP A 153 -7.43 22.13 -3.46
CA TRP A 153 -6.83 23.37 -2.95
C TRP A 153 -6.16 24.16 -4.09
N PRO A 154 -6.28 25.50 -4.17
CA PRO A 154 -6.81 26.41 -3.14
C PRO A 154 -8.32 26.69 -3.23
N GLU A 155 -9.03 26.21 -4.25
CA GLU A 155 -10.47 26.46 -4.45
C GLU A 155 -11.31 25.93 -3.27
N ASN A 156 -10.91 24.78 -2.72
CA ASN A 156 -11.34 24.31 -1.42
C ASN A 156 -10.17 24.44 -0.42
N PRO A 157 -10.20 25.42 0.50
CA PRO A 157 -9.13 25.66 1.47
C PRO A 157 -8.88 24.52 2.46
N LYS A 158 -9.78 23.53 2.52
CA LYS A 158 -9.68 22.34 3.38
C LYS A 158 -9.34 21.07 2.59
N SER A 159 -9.13 21.16 1.28
CA SER A 159 -8.81 19.96 0.51
C SER A 159 -7.36 19.54 0.75
N PRO A 160 -7.10 18.24 1.00
CA PRO A 160 -5.76 17.70 1.00
C PRO A 160 -5.17 17.59 -0.41
N VAL A 161 -6.03 17.45 -1.43
CA VAL A 161 -5.66 17.33 -2.86
C VAL A 161 -5.54 18.70 -3.49
N LEU A 162 -4.57 18.93 -4.38
CA LEU A 162 -4.44 20.19 -5.11
C LEU A 162 -5.38 20.22 -6.31
N ALA A 163 -5.98 21.39 -6.59
CA ALA A 163 -6.79 21.60 -7.78
C ALA A 163 -5.94 21.44 -9.06
N SER A 164 -4.65 21.80 -9.01
CA SER A 164 -3.71 21.61 -10.12
C SER A 164 -3.47 20.15 -10.47
N ASP A 165 -3.59 19.24 -9.50
CA ASP A 165 -3.41 17.79 -9.74
C ASP A 165 -4.63 17.18 -10.45
N LEU A 166 -5.77 17.90 -10.48
CA LEU A 166 -7.02 17.49 -11.11
C LEU A 166 -7.33 18.25 -12.41
N GLU A 167 -6.62 19.36 -12.66
CA GLU A 167 -6.94 20.30 -13.71
C GLU A 167 -6.79 19.66 -15.11
N GLY A 168 -7.84 19.73 -15.92
CA GLY A 168 -7.83 19.22 -17.29
C GLY A 168 -8.12 17.72 -17.43
N HIS A 169 -8.02 16.95 -16.34
CA HIS A 169 -8.31 15.51 -16.34
C HIS A 169 -9.81 15.24 -16.27
N TYR A 170 -10.25 14.16 -16.92
CA TYR A 170 -11.56 13.58 -16.62
C TYR A 170 -11.47 12.73 -15.35
N ILE A 171 -12.25 13.09 -14.33
CA ILE A 171 -12.32 12.34 -13.07
C ILE A 171 -13.39 11.26 -13.21
N HIS A 172 -12.96 10.00 -13.26
CA HIS A 172 -13.83 8.84 -13.39
C HIS A 172 -14.01 8.16 -12.03
N GLU A 173 -15.23 8.24 -11.49
CA GLU A 173 -15.64 7.54 -10.26
C GLU A 173 -16.64 6.44 -10.64
N PRO A 174 -16.19 5.20 -10.93
CA PRO A 174 -17.04 4.14 -11.44
C PRO A 174 -18.02 3.59 -10.39
N GLU A 175 -19.09 2.96 -10.88
CA GLU A 175 -20.03 2.22 -10.02
C GLU A 175 -19.58 0.76 -9.83
N PHE A 176 -19.41 0.34 -8.57
CA PHE A 176 -18.93 -1.00 -8.18
C PHE A 176 -20.09 -1.99 -8.07
N THR A 177 -20.64 -2.40 -9.23
CA THR A 177 -21.87 -3.20 -9.31
C THR A 177 -21.65 -4.72 -9.26
N LEU A 178 -20.41 -5.18 -9.42
CA LEU A 178 -20.05 -6.60 -9.38
C LEU A 178 -19.69 -7.04 -7.96
N ASN A 179 -19.58 -8.35 -7.73
CA ASN A 179 -18.91 -8.90 -6.56
C ASN A 179 -17.78 -9.82 -7.02
N VAL A 180 -16.54 -9.53 -6.64
CA VAL A 180 -15.36 -10.32 -6.96
C VAL A 180 -14.55 -10.54 -5.70
N ALA A 181 -14.25 -11.80 -5.41
CA ALA A 181 -13.51 -12.21 -4.22
C ALA A 181 -14.09 -11.70 -2.89
N GLY A 182 -15.41 -11.48 -2.82
CA GLY A 182 -16.11 -10.95 -1.65
C GLY A 182 -16.20 -9.42 -1.58
N PHE A 183 -15.64 -8.70 -2.56
CA PHE A 183 -15.63 -7.24 -2.61
C PHE A 183 -16.56 -6.72 -3.72
N PRO A 184 -17.28 -5.59 -3.51
CA PRO A 184 -17.86 -4.83 -4.60
C PRO A 184 -16.77 -4.46 -5.60
N ALA A 185 -17.05 -4.64 -6.88
CA ALA A 185 -16.03 -4.58 -7.92
C ALA A 185 -16.52 -3.84 -9.17
N TYR A 186 -15.56 -3.26 -9.88
CA TYR A 186 -15.69 -2.69 -11.20
C TYR A 186 -14.66 -3.37 -12.12
N ASP A 187 -15.12 -3.97 -13.22
CA ASP A 187 -14.24 -4.57 -14.23
C ASP A 187 -13.78 -3.48 -15.20
N TYR A 188 -12.52 -3.08 -15.10
CA TYR A 188 -12.01 -1.87 -15.76
C TYR A 188 -12.02 -2.00 -17.28
N PHE A 189 -11.58 -3.16 -17.80
CA PHE A 189 -11.56 -3.48 -19.23
C PHE A 189 -12.83 -4.20 -19.71
N GLY A 190 -13.67 -4.66 -18.77
CA GLY A 190 -14.94 -5.33 -19.07
C GLY A 190 -14.80 -6.78 -19.57
N ASP A 191 -13.60 -7.34 -19.49
CA ASP A 191 -13.27 -8.69 -19.96
C ASP A 191 -12.74 -9.62 -18.85
N GLY A 192 -12.75 -9.13 -17.61
CA GLY A 192 -12.35 -9.83 -16.41
C GLY A 192 -10.84 -9.97 -16.21
N SER A 193 -10.04 -9.15 -16.90
CA SER A 193 -8.58 -9.13 -16.79
C SER A 193 -8.06 -8.19 -15.69
N PHE A 194 -8.79 -7.12 -15.34
CA PHE A 194 -8.43 -6.20 -14.25
C PHE A 194 -9.67 -5.65 -13.55
N TYR A 195 -9.75 -5.88 -12.23
CA TYR A 195 -10.83 -5.35 -11.40
C TYR A 195 -10.31 -4.28 -10.45
N LEU A 196 -11.09 -3.23 -10.28
CA LEU A 196 -11.01 -2.34 -9.13
C LEU A 196 -11.98 -2.87 -8.07
N LEU A 197 -11.51 -2.97 -6.83
CA LEU A 197 -12.27 -3.47 -5.70
C LEU A 197 -12.49 -2.33 -4.72
N ASP A 198 -13.74 -2.04 -4.36
CA ASP A 198 -14.07 -1.12 -3.27
C ASP A 198 -13.75 -1.81 -1.94
N VAL A 199 -12.91 -1.18 -1.12
CA VAL A 199 -12.45 -1.71 0.17
C VAL A 199 -12.83 -0.66 1.22
N PRO A 200 -13.87 -0.91 2.06
CA PRO A 200 -14.18 -2.20 2.70
C PRO A 200 -15.07 -3.08 1.88
N GLY A 201 -15.62 -2.53 0.81
CA GLY A 201 -16.85 -3.01 0.28
C GLY A 201 -17.94 -2.88 1.33
N VAL A 202 -18.88 -1.96 1.16
CA VAL A 202 -20.14 -2.14 1.86
C VAL A 202 -20.80 -3.37 1.25
N SER A 203 -20.59 -4.56 1.83
CA SER A 203 -21.36 -5.75 1.47
C SER A 203 -22.82 -5.46 1.77
N THR A 204 -23.62 -5.29 0.72
CA THR A 204 -25.07 -5.13 0.76
C THR A 204 -25.81 -6.29 1.43
N THR A 205 -25.10 -7.35 1.87
CA THR A 205 -25.67 -8.54 2.50
C THR A 205 -25.69 -8.48 4.03
N THR A 206 -24.99 -7.52 4.65
CA THR A 206 -25.19 -7.23 6.08
C THR A 206 -26.04 -5.98 6.20
N VAL A 207 -27.35 -6.17 6.38
CA VAL A 207 -28.23 -5.13 6.93
C VAL A 207 -27.79 -4.87 8.37
N VAL A 208 -26.74 -4.07 8.52
CA VAL A 208 -26.67 -3.20 9.68
C VAL A 208 -27.81 -2.22 9.45
N ILE A 209 -28.77 -2.17 10.39
CA ILE A 209 -29.76 -1.10 10.42
C ILE A 209 -28.96 0.18 10.69
N ILE A 210 -28.54 0.83 9.61
CA ILE A 210 -27.82 2.09 9.64
C ILE A 210 -28.89 3.17 9.52
N ASP A 211 -29.05 3.94 10.59
CA ASP A 211 -29.81 5.18 10.60
C ASP A 211 -29.44 6.01 9.36
N THR A 212 -30.46 6.51 8.66
CA THR A 212 -30.42 7.33 7.44
C THR A 212 -29.55 8.61 7.50
N ARG A 213 -28.75 8.80 8.56
CA ARG A 213 -27.79 9.91 8.73
C ARG A 213 -26.32 9.54 8.51
N THR A 214 -25.98 8.26 8.34
CA THR A 214 -24.60 7.82 8.05
C THR A 214 -24.53 7.24 6.65
N HIS A 215 -24.38 8.13 5.66
CA HIS A 215 -24.02 7.74 4.29
C HIS A 215 -22.49 7.69 4.18
N PHE A 216 -21.99 6.53 3.72
CA PHE A 216 -20.58 6.20 3.43
C PHE A 216 -19.70 5.90 4.66
N LEU A 217 -19.65 4.62 5.03
CA LEU A 217 -18.71 4.08 6.01
C LEU A 217 -17.39 3.80 5.28
N ASP A 218 -16.46 4.73 5.40
CA ASP A 218 -15.10 4.63 4.86
C ASP A 218 -14.13 4.03 5.92
N GLN A 219 -12.88 3.70 5.58
CA GLN A 219 -11.95 2.85 6.37
C GLN A 219 -10.59 3.46 6.67
N HIS A 220 -9.72 3.42 5.67
CA HIS A 220 -8.41 4.03 5.67
C HIS A 220 -8.59 5.47 5.23
N ALA A 221 -9.18 5.65 4.05
CA ALA A 221 -9.40 6.93 3.40
C ALA A 221 -10.55 6.83 2.40
N ILE A 222 -11.34 7.92 2.28
CA ILE A 222 -12.57 7.94 1.47
C ILE A 222 -12.26 7.51 0.05
N GLY A 223 -13.00 6.49 -0.41
CA GLY A 223 -12.84 5.93 -1.74
C GLY A 223 -11.63 5.03 -1.88
N HIS A 224 -11.19 4.35 -0.82
CA HIS A 224 -10.10 3.37 -0.91
C HIS A 224 -10.49 2.19 -1.81
N ILE A 225 -9.71 1.99 -2.88
CA ILE A 225 -9.87 0.92 -3.84
C ILE A 225 -8.57 0.13 -3.97
N CYS A 226 -8.70 -1.16 -4.21
CA CYS A 226 -7.58 -2.06 -4.52
C CYS A 226 -7.67 -2.54 -5.97
N GLY A 227 -6.53 -2.91 -6.56
CA GLY A 227 -6.47 -3.55 -7.87
C GLY A 227 -6.42 -5.07 -7.75
N LEU A 228 -7.11 -5.79 -8.65
CA LEU A 228 -6.99 -7.24 -8.79
C LEU A 228 -6.75 -7.57 -10.27
N ALA A 229 -5.48 -7.78 -10.62
CA ALA A 229 -5.04 -8.09 -11.97
C ALA A 229 -4.98 -9.59 -12.19
N ARG A 230 -5.56 -10.07 -13.28
CA ARG A 230 -5.39 -11.44 -13.73
C ARG A 230 -4.08 -11.58 -14.50
N THR A 231 -3.12 -12.30 -13.93
CA THR A 231 -1.78 -12.50 -14.50
C THR A 231 -1.69 -13.71 -15.42
N THR A 232 -2.48 -14.75 -15.14
CA THR A 232 -2.76 -15.91 -16.01
C THR A 232 -4.24 -16.25 -15.88
N PRO A 233 -4.85 -17.09 -16.76
CA PRO A 233 -6.27 -17.44 -16.61
C PRO A 233 -6.66 -17.91 -15.19
N GLU A 234 -5.72 -18.52 -14.46
CA GLU A 234 -5.89 -19.08 -13.12
C GLU A 234 -5.32 -18.23 -11.97
N THR A 235 -4.46 -17.23 -12.23
CA THR A 235 -3.72 -16.51 -11.19
C THR A 235 -4.00 -15.02 -11.18
N PHE A 236 -3.93 -14.43 -9.98
CA PHE A 236 -4.17 -13.02 -9.77
C PHE A 236 -3.09 -12.37 -8.91
N LEU A 237 -2.85 -11.09 -9.18
CA LEU A 237 -2.06 -10.20 -8.35
C LEU A 237 -2.97 -9.12 -7.78
N PHE A 238 -2.93 -8.97 -6.45
CA PHE A 238 -3.70 -7.99 -5.71
C PHE A 238 -2.81 -6.80 -5.35
N MET A 239 -3.15 -5.62 -5.85
CA MET A 239 -2.50 -4.34 -5.59
C MET A 239 -3.25 -3.64 -4.47
N GLY A 240 -2.73 -3.75 -3.25
CA GLY A 240 -3.51 -3.44 -2.05
C GLY A 240 -3.55 -1.98 -1.64
N GLY A 241 -2.72 -1.11 -2.23
CA GLY A 241 -2.47 0.23 -1.67
C GLY A 241 -2.25 0.14 -0.15
N ASP A 242 -2.99 0.99 0.57
CA ASP A 242 -3.03 1.01 2.04
C ASP A 242 -4.11 0.15 2.71
N CYS A 243 -4.66 -0.85 2.01
CA CYS A 243 -5.55 -1.84 2.66
C CYS A 243 -4.86 -2.49 3.88
N CYS A 244 -3.52 -2.59 3.84
CA CYS A 244 -2.69 -2.93 4.98
C CYS A 244 -1.29 -2.32 4.82
N HIS A 245 -0.84 -1.54 5.81
CA HIS A 245 0.49 -0.90 5.75
C HIS A 245 1.65 -1.83 6.15
N TYR A 246 1.37 -2.90 6.90
CA TYR A 246 2.40 -3.77 7.45
C TYR A 246 1.96 -5.22 7.47
N ALA A 247 2.70 -6.11 6.82
CA ALA A 247 2.32 -7.52 6.66
C ALA A 247 2.15 -8.27 8.00
N GLY A 248 2.77 -7.81 9.10
CA GLY A 248 2.53 -8.36 10.44
C GLY A 248 1.14 -8.05 11.04
N ALA A 249 0.36 -7.14 10.43
CA ALA A 249 -1.06 -6.96 10.73
C ALA A 249 -1.94 -7.92 9.91
N LEU A 250 -1.44 -8.42 8.79
CA LEU A 250 -2.12 -9.40 7.93
C LEU A 250 -1.84 -10.85 8.34
N ARG A 251 -0.59 -11.15 8.73
CA ARG A 251 -0.07 -12.51 8.95
C ARG A 251 0.60 -12.66 10.33
N PRO A 252 0.66 -13.89 10.90
CA PRO A 252 0.09 -15.15 10.39
C PRO A 252 -1.42 -15.27 10.60
N THR A 253 -2.04 -16.30 10.02
CA THR A 253 -3.47 -16.63 10.18
C THR A 253 -3.68 -18.12 10.40
N ILE A 254 -4.91 -18.55 10.68
CA ILE A 254 -5.27 -19.98 10.73
C ILE A 254 -5.12 -20.68 9.37
N TYR A 255 -5.28 -19.95 8.26
CA TYR A 255 -5.10 -20.48 6.90
C TYR A 255 -3.63 -20.53 6.50
N LEU A 256 -2.83 -19.57 6.99
CA LEU A 256 -1.39 -19.46 6.75
C LEU A 256 -0.65 -19.34 8.09
N PRO A 257 -0.57 -20.44 8.86
CA PRO A 257 0.13 -20.43 10.13
C PRO A 257 1.63 -20.25 9.93
N LEU A 258 2.29 -19.55 10.86
CA LEU A 258 3.74 -19.48 10.92
C LEU A 258 4.28 -20.91 11.15
N PRO A 259 5.13 -21.45 10.27
CA PRO A 259 5.64 -22.81 10.40
C PRO A 259 6.56 -22.93 11.62
N LYS A 260 6.72 -24.14 12.17
CA LYS A 260 7.58 -24.38 13.34
C LYS A 260 9.02 -23.93 13.06
N GLU A 261 9.46 -24.19 11.84
CA GLU A 261 10.75 -23.82 11.28
C GLU A 261 10.48 -23.00 10.01
N VAL A 262 10.91 -21.75 10.00
CA VAL A 262 10.79 -20.83 8.87
C VAL A 262 11.98 -21.05 7.96
N PHE A 263 11.72 -21.65 6.80
CA PHE A 263 12.68 -21.76 5.71
C PHE A 263 12.30 -20.73 4.64
N SER A 264 12.85 -19.52 4.77
CA SER A 264 12.70 -18.49 3.74
C SER A 264 14.06 -17.85 3.46
N LYS A 265 14.39 -17.76 2.17
CA LYS A 265 15.56 -17.02 1.67
C LYS A 265 15.40 -15.51 1.80
N ALA A 266 14.21 -15.02 2.18
CA ALA A 266 13.97 -13.62 2.48
C ALA A 266 14.43 -13.23 3.89
N LEU A 267 14.71 -14.19 4.79
CA LEU A 267 15.21 -13.89 6.12
C LEU A 267 16.67 -13.42 6.05
N ASP A 268 17.01 -12.40 6.85
CA ASP A 268 18.38 -11.91 6.99
C ASP A 268 19.33 -13.03 7.45
N ASP A 269 20.60 -12.97 7.03
CA ASP A 269 21.67 -13.90 7.43
C ASP A 269 21.91 -14.00 8.96
N TYR A 270 21.35 -13.05 9.72
CA TYR A 270 21.32 -13.09 11.18
C TYR A 270 20.60 -14.34 11.72
N TYR A 271 19.56 -14.81 11.02
CA TYR A 271 18.76 -15.95 11.45
C TYR A 271 19.37 -17.26 10.96
N PRO A 272 19.35 -18.34 11.77
CA PRO A 272 19.73 -19.66 11.28
C PRO A 272 18.75 -20.12 10.20
N SER A 273 19.20 -20.98 9.28
CA SER A 273 18.35 -21.57 8.24
C SER A 273 18.32 -23.09 8.37
N PRO A 274 17.19 -23.71 8.76
CA PRO A 274 15.90 -23.06 9.05
C PRO A 274 15.87 -22.32 10.40
N CYS A 275 15.02 -21.28 10.49
CA CYS A 275 14.88 -20.46 11.70
C CYS A 275 13.71 -20.96 12.57
N PRO A 276 13.89 -21.24 13.87
CA PRO A 276 12.76 -21.61 14.72
C PRO A 276 11.79 -20.44 14.88
N CYS A 277 10.49 -20.68 14.72
CA CYS A 277 9.46 -19.63 14.87
C CYS A 277 9.50 -18.90 16.22
N SER A 278 10.05 -19.53 17.27
CA SER A 278 10.24 -18.89 18.58
C SER A 278 11.12 -17.64 18.53
N ALA A 279 11.99 -17.51 17.53
CA ALA A 279 12.76 -16.28 17.30
C ALA A 279 11.85 -15.07 17.03
N PHE A 280 10.66 -15.30 16.49
CA PHE A 280 9.69 -14.27 16.15
C PHE A 280 8.52 -14.23 17.14
N THR A 281 7.95 -15.39 17.50
CA THR A 281 6.77 -15.45 18.38
C THR A 281 7.06 -14.94 19.79
N GLN A 282 8.32 -14.91 20.23
CA GLN A 282 8.72 -14.27 21.49
C GLN A 282 8.42 -12.76 21.52
N HIS A 283 8.28 -12.12 20.36
CA HIS A 283 7.93 -10.72 20.22
C HIS A 283 6.41 -10.50 20.03
N HIS A 284 5.62 -11.57 19.90
CA HIS A 284 4.19 -11.46 19.61
C HIS A 284 3.44 -10.79 20.77
N PRO A 285 2.84 -9.60 20.56
CA PRO A 285 2.37 -8.80 21.69
C PRO A 285 0.96 -9.18 22.16
N LYS A 286 0.18 -9.88 21.33
CA LYS A 286 -1.23 -10.22 21.60
C LYS A 286 -1.46 -11.69 22.01
N ALA A 287 -0.49 -12.58 21.82
CA ALA A 287 -0.71 -14.02 21.88
C ALA A 287 0.57 -14.79 22.24
N THR A 288 0.40 -16.00 22.74
CA THR A 288 1.48 -16.95 23.07
C THR A 288 1.12 -18.35 22.59
N GLY A 289 2.10 -19.26 22.58
CA GLY A 289 1.87 -20.66 22.19
C GLY A 289 1.46 -20.79 20.72
N GLU A 290 0.47 -21.63 20.43
CA GLU A 290 -0.04 -21.87 19.07
C GLU A 290 -0.68 -20.62 18.46
N LYS A 291 -1.38 -19.82 19.27
CA LYS A 291 -2.04 -18.60 18.81
C LYS A 291 -1.06 -17.57 18.24
N ALA A 292 0.14 -17.45 18.80
CA ALA A 292 1.20 -16.58 18.26
C ALA A 292 1.68 -16.99 16.85
N ARG A 293 1.26 -18.16 16.36
CA ARG A 293 1.54 -18.67 15.02
C ARG A 293 0.32 -18.67 14.11
N THR A 294 -0.86 -18.30 14.60
CA THR A 294 -2.13 -18.29 13.82
C THR A 294 -2.90 -16.98 13.92
N GLU A 295 -2.40 -16.01 14.68
CA GLU A 295 -2.97 -14.66 14.81
C GLU A 295 -1.91 -13.63 14.37
N PRO A 296 -2.30 -12.51 13.72
CA PRO A 296 -1.34 -11.47 13.35
C PRO A 296 -0.70 -10.80 14.56
N PHE A 297 0.52 -10.29 14.39
CA PHE A 297 1.25 -9.57 15.43
C PHE A 297 0.56 -8.25 15.82
N TYR A 298 -0.08 -7.60 14.85
CA TYR A 298 -0.64 -6.27 14.98
C TYR A 298 -2.10 -6.20 14.58
N ASP A 299 -2.79 -5.19 15.10
CA ASP A 299 -4.05 -4.64 14.62
C ASP A 299 -3.78 -3.22 14.09
N VAL A 300 -4.72 -2.63 13.35
CA VAL A 300 -4.62 -1.23 12.94
C VAL A 300 -4.67 -0.29 14.15
N SER A 301 -3.88 0.78 14.09
CA SER A 301 -3.84 1.76 15.18
C SER A 301 -5.16 2.50 15.34
N ARG A 302 -5.57 2.71 16.59
CA ARG A 302 -6.69 3.58 16.99
C ARG A 302 -6.19 4.85 17.70
N ALA A 303 -4.89 5.14 17.60
CA ALA A 303 -4.31 6.32 18.22
C ALA A 303 -4.85 7.60 17.54
N PRO A 304 -5.04 8.70 18.28
CA PRO A 304 -5.33 9.99 17.66
C PRO A 304 -4.23 10.37 16.66
N GLY A 305 -4.62 10.76 15.45
CA GLY A 305 -3.69 11.06 14.36
C GLY A 305 -3.10 9.83 13.67
N SER A 306 -3.71 8.65 13.81
CA SER A 306 -3.34 7.49 13.00
C SER A 306 -3.59 7.71 11.51
N ALA A 307 -2.99 6.87 10.67
CA ALA A 307 -3.21 6.86 9.22
C ALA A 307 -4.65 6.49 8.81
N TYR A 308 -5.45 5.91 9.71
CA TYR A 308 -6.81 5.47 9.42
C TYR A 308 -7.85 6.51 9.83
N SER A 309 -8.72 6.89 8.88
CA SER A 309 -9.90 7.72 9.14
C SER A 309 -10.94 6.97 9.99
N PHE A 310 -11.06 5.65 9.83
CA PHE A 310 -12.04 4.79 10.50
C PHE A 310 -11.41 3.41 10.85
N PRO A 311 -10.60 3.35 11.92
CA PRO A 311 -9.75 2.20 12.20
C PRO A 311 -10.51 0.88 12.39
N ASP A 312 -11.69 0.88 13.02
CA ASP A 312 -12.45 -0.37 13.19
C ASP A 312 -13.00 -0.92 11.87
N ILE A 313 -13.22 -0.07 10.88
CA ILE A 313 -13.66 -0.51 9.56
C ILE A 313 -12.42 -0.99 8.78
N ALA A 314 -11.32 -0.23 8.77
CA ALA A 314 -10.04 -0.66 8.18
C ALA A 314 -9.58 -2.04 8.70
N GLN A 315 -9.77 -2.32 9.99
CA GLN A 315 -9.46 -3.62 10.57
C GLN A 315 -10.26 -4.77 9.92
N LYS A 316 -11.52 -4.54 9.56
CA LYS A 316 -12.37 -5.53 8.87
C LYS A 316 -11.86 -5.79 7.46
N SER A 317 -11.34 -4.78 6.76
CA SER A 317 -10.71 -5.03 5.45
C SER A 317 -9.48 -5.91 5.54
N ILE A 318 -8.66 -5.75 6.57
CA ILE A 318 -7.55 -6.68 6.78
C ILE A 318 -8.08 -8.11 6.97
N TYR A 319 -9.20 -8.32 7.68
CA TYR A 319 -9.78 -9.66 7.81
C TYR A 319 -10.27 -10.21 6.46
N ASN A 320 -10.95 -9.41 5.64
CA ASN A 320 -11.34 -9.84 4.29
C ASN A 320 -10.12 -10.12 3.41
N LEU A 321 -9.05 -9.33 3.55
CA LEU A 321 -7.78 -9.53 2.85
C LEU A 321 -7.09 -10.83 3.28
N GLN A 322 -7.28 -11.31 4.53
CA GLN A 322 -6.74 -12.61 4.97
C GLN A 322 -7.35 -13.78 4.19
N ASP A 323 -8.64 -13.69 3.85
CA ASP A 323 -9.31 -14.72 3.04
C ASP A 323 -8.75 -14.76 1.61
N LEU A 324 -8.41 -13.59 1.07
CA LEU A 324 -7.76 -13.47 -0.23
C LEU A 324 -6.29 -13.95 -0.20
N ASP A 325 -5.53 -13.55 0.83
CA ASP A 325 -4.15 -13.99 1.05
C ASP A 325 -4.03 -15.51 1.19
N ALA A 326 -5.05 -16.14 1.77
CA ALA A 326 -5.13 -17.59 1.92
C ALA A 326 -5.26 -18.33 0.57
N GLN A 327 -5.67 -17.67 -0.51
CA GLN A 327 -5.80 -18.30 -1.82
C GLN A 327 -4.41 -18.60 -2.43
N PRO A 328 -4.14 -19.83 -2.89
CA PRO A 328 -2.84 -20.19 -3.45
C PRO A 328 -2.56 -19.54 -4.82
N ASN A 329 -3.60 -19.08 -5.50
CA ASN A 329 -3.53 -18.45 -6.81
C ASN A 329 -3.65 -16.91 -6.76
N VAL A 330 -3.54 -16.31 -5.57
CA VAL A 330 -3.52 -14.85 -5.42
C VAL A 330 -2.24 -14.42 -4.71
N PHE A 331 -1.55 -13.42 -5.28
CA PHE A 331 -0.38 -12.79 -4.68
C PHE A 331 -0.72 -11.38 -4.18
N ILE A 332 -0.64 -11.18 -2.86
CA ILE A 332 -0.88 -9.89 -2.22
C ILE A 332 0.38 -9.03 -2.31
N CYS A 333 0.27 -7.88 -2.98
CA CYS A 333 1.29 -6.84 -3.05
C CYS A 333 0.77 -5.56 -2.37
N LEU A 334 1.28 -5.26 -1.18
CA LEU A 334 0.95 -4.03 -0.44
C LEU A 334 1.91 -2.93 -0.87
N ALA A 335 1.46 -1.67 -0.87
CA ALA A 335 2.27 -0.53 -1.33
C ALA A 335 3.59 -0.42 -0.57
N HIS A 336 3.57 -0.74 0.74
CA HIS A 336 4.70 -0.55 1.64
C HIS A 336 5.39 -1.83 2.16
N ASP A 337 5.24 -2.96 1.46
CA ASP A 337 5.91 -4.20 1.85
C ASP A 337 7.36 -4.23 1.31
N GLU A 338 8.32 -3.91 2.19
CA GLU A 338 9.75 -3.77 1.86
C GLU A 338 10.34 -4.99 1.13
N VAL A 339 9.86 -6.20 1.44
CA VAL A 339 10.39 -7.42 0.82
C VAL A 339 10.14 -7.45 -0.70
N LEU A 340 9.10 -6.76 -1.18
CA LEU A 340 8.75 -6.73 -2.61
C LEU A 340 9.82 -6.01 -3.44
N PHE A 341 10.42 -4.95 -2.91
CA PHE A 341 11.48 -4.18 -3.59
C PHE A 341 12.76 -5.00 -3.84
N HIS A 342 12.99 -6.03 -3.02
CA HIS A 342 14.14 -6.93 -3.18
C HIS A 342 13.83 -8.18 -4.01
N THR A 343 12.55 -8.43 -4.29
CA THR A 343 12.09 -9.70 -4.88
C THR A 343 11.53 -9.53 -6.28
N LEU A 344 10.77 -8.45 -6.50
CA LEU A 344 10.14 -8.18 -7.78
C LEU A 344 11.17 -7.59 -8.76
N PRO A 345 11.12 -7.94 -10.05
CA PRO A 345 11.76 -7.15 -11.08
C PRO A 345 11.07 -5.79 -11.12
N LEU A 346 11.83 -4.71 -10.89
CA LEU A 346 11.31 -3.35 -10.89
C LEU A 346 11.46 -2.74 -12.28
N PHE A 347 10.44 -2.02 -12.73
CA PHE A 347 10.43 -1.27 -13.98
C PHE A 347 11.59 -0.26 -14.05
N ASN A 348 11.99 0.30 -12.91
CA ASN A 348 13.14 1.19 -12.75
C ASN A 348 14.45 0.56 -13.27
N ASP A 349 14.59 -0.76 -13.16
CA ASP A 349 15.81 -1.48 -13.54
C ASP A 349 15.72 -2.08 -14.96
N ASP A 350 14.56 -2.63 -15.33
CA ASP A 350 14.32 -3.26 -16.63
C ASP A 350 12.83 -3.18 -17.03
N PRO A 351 12.44 -2.24 -17.91
CA PRO A 351 11.05 -2.06 -18.34
C PRO A 351 10.54 -3.19 -19.24
N SER A 352 11.39 -4.16 -19.63
CA SER A 352 10.96 -5.36 -20.35
C SER A 352 10.38 -6.44 -19.42
N LYS A 353 10.65 -6.38 -18.12
CA LYS A 353 10.21 -7.40 -17.15
C LYS A 353 8.85 -7.09 -16.56
N ASP A 354 8.06 -8.14 -16.41
CA ASP A 354 6.79 -8.13 -15.68
C ASP A 354 6.83 -9.11 -14.50
N ILE A 355 5.71 -9.21 -13.80
CA ILE A 355 5.54 -10.07 -12.63
C ILE A 355 4.45 -11.12 -12.83
N ASN A 356 4.02 -11.39 -14.07
CA ASN A 356 2.91 -12.30 -14.34
C ASN A 356 3.25 -13.76 -14.01
N ASP A 357 4.53 -14.13 -14.07
CA ASP A 357 5.07 -15.45 -13.76
C ASP A 357 5.37 -15.67 -12.26
N TRP A 358 4.81 -14.81 -11.39
CA TRP A 358 5.10 -14.82 -9.95
C TRP A 358 4.89 -16.18 -9.28
N GLN A 359 3.90 -16.96 -9.73
CA GLN A 359 3.58 -18.26 -9.14
C GLN A 359 4.62 -19.31 -9.53
N GLU A 360 5.03 -19.34 -10.80
CA GLU A 360 6.09 -20.23 -11.28
C GLU A 360 7.42 -19.95 -10.58
N ARG A 361 7.75 -18.67 -10.38
CA ARG A 361 8.95 -18.23 -9.68
C ARG A 361 8.88 -18.35 -8.16
N GLY A 362 7.72 -18.67 -7.59
CA GLY A 362 7.52 -18.78 -6.14
C GLY A 362 7.72 -17.46 -5.39
N LEU A 363 7.43 -16.31 -6.03
CA LEU A 363 7.67 -14.98 -5.44
C LEU A 363 6.79 -14.77 -4.20
N ARG A 364 5.53 -15.22 -4.24
CA ARG A 364 4.60 -15.18 -3.10
C ARG A 364 5.17 -15.91 -1.87
N GLU A 365 5.67 -17.12 -2.06
CA GLU A 365 6.24 -17.95 -1.00
C GLU A 365 7.51 -17.31 -0.42
N TYR A 366 8.34 -16.71 -1.28
CA TYR A 366 9.53 -15.98 -0.87
C TYR A 366 9.18 -14.79 0.04
N CYS A 367 8.25 -13.93 -0.39
CA CYS A 367 7.86 -12.71 0.31
C CYS A 367 7.08 -12.95 1.60
N ARG A 368 6.34 -14.05 1.71
CA ARG A 368 5.34 -14.31 2.78
C ARG A 368 5.78 -13.94 4.20
N TRP A 369 7.03 -14.24 4.54
CA TRP A 369 7.60 -14.06 5.87
C TRP A 369 8.68 -12.98 5.94
N GLY A 370 8.82 -12.14 4.91
CA GLY A 370 9.85 -11.09 4.85
C GLY A 370 9.77 -10.07 5.98
N PHE A 371 8.55 -9.71 6.39
CA PHE A 371 8.29 -8.76 7.49
C PHE A 371 8.87 -9.20 8.84
N LEU A 372 9.16 -10.50 9.02
CA LEU A 372 9.75 -11.01 10.25
C LEU A 372 11.14 -10.43 10.52
N ASN A 373 11.84 -9.94 9.48
CA ASN A 373 13.12 -9.27 9.63
C ASN A 373 13.02 -7.90 10.33
N ASP A 374 11.84 -7.29 10.34
CA ASP A 374 11.62 -5.97 10.93
C ASP A 374 11.35 -6.07 12.44
N LEU A 375 10.96 -7.26 12.91
CA LEU A 375 10.79 -7.53 14.33
C LEU A 375 12.12 -7.37 15.09
N PRO A 376 12.07 -6.98 16.38
CA PRO A 376 13.27 -6.76 17.18
C PRO A 376 14.22 -7.97 17.18
N LYS A 377 15.53 -7.72 17.14
CA LYS A 377 16.56 -8.76 17.25
C LYS A 377 17.69 -8.35 18.18
N GLY A 378 18.14 -9.25 19.05
CA GLY A 378 19.22 -8.99 20.01
C GLY A 378 18.97 -7.81 20.96
N GLY A 379 17.71 -7.49 21.27
CA GLY A 379 17.35 -6.35 22.11
C GLY A 379 17.45 -4.98 21.43
N LYS A 380 17.58 -4.94 20.10
CA LYS A 380 17.60 -3.75 19.24
C LYS A 380 16.46 -3.81 18.21
N PRO A 381 16.19 -2.71 17.48
CA PRO A 381 15.32 -2.74 16.31
C PRO A 381 15.74 -3.77 15.27
N GLY A 382 14.75 -4.34 14.57
CA GLY A 382 14.99 -5.31 13.49
C GLY A 382 15.63 -4.67 12.26
N ARG A 383 15.23 -3.43 11.96
CA ARG A 383 15.82 -2.56 10.94
C ARG A 383 16.17 -1.21 11.55
N ASP A 384 17.24 -0.60 11.05
CA ASP A 384 17.49 0.82 11.28
C ASP A 384 16.48 1.65 10.46
N PRO A 385 16.15 2.90 10.86
CA PRO A 385 15.31 3.78 10.06
C PRO A 385 15.86 3.91 8.64
N LEU A 386 15.00 3.70 7.64
CA LEU A 386 15.34 3.74 6.23
C LEU A 386 15.91 5.11 5.81
N ILE A 387 15.37 6.16 6.41
CA ILE A 387 15.78 7.54 6.21
C ILE A 387 15.68 8.30 7.54
N ILE A 388 16.62 9.20 7.81
CA ILE A 388 16.64 10.04 9.02
C ILE A 388 16.47 11.49 8.59
N GLY A 389 15.41 12.14 9.08
CA GLY A 389 15.08 13.51 8.71
C GLY A 389 14.33 13.61 7.38
N GLN A 390 13.86 14.82 7.08
CA GLN A 390 13.19 15.14 5.82
C GLN A 390 14.19 15.76 4.86
N TRP A 391 14.12 15.40 3.59
CA TRP A 391 15.12 15.78 2.57
C TRP A 391 14.47 16.49 1.39
N ARG A 392 15.15 17.52 0.88
CA ARG A 392 14.82 18.25 -0.35
C ARG A 392 16.10 18.50 -1.13
N HIS A 393 16.18 17.98 -2.35
CA HIS A 393 17.35 18.15 -3.24
C HIS A 393 18.69 17.79 -2.56
N GLY A 394 18.72 16.67 -1.83
CA GLY A 394 19.92 16.20 -1.12
C GLY A 394 20.32 17.05 0.09
N LYS A 395 19.44 17.93 0.58
CA LYS A 395 19.64 18.71 1.81
C LYS A 395 18.55 18.40 2.82
N GLN A 396 18.96 18.29 4.08
CA GLN A 396 18.02 18.10 5.17
C GLN A 396 17.22 19.38 5.42
N ILE A 397 15.91 19.22 5.57
CA ILE A 397 14.96 20.29 5.89
C ILE A 397 14.25 19.97 7.21
N MET A 398 13.64 20.98 7.80
CA MET A 398 12.77 20.81 8.95
C MET A 398 11.49 21.64 8.78
N TRP A 399 10.39 21.08 9.26
CA TRP A 399 9.14 21.83 9.41
C TRP A 399 9.25 22.85 10.55
N LYS A 400 8.93 24.11 10.28
CA LYS A 400 9.04 25.19 11.28
C LYS A 400 7.70 25.61 11.87
N SER A 401 6.72 25.90 11.03
CA SER A 401 5.33 26.19 11.40
C SER A 401 4.49 26.28 10.14
N ARG A 402 3.17 26.33 10.28
CA ARG A 402 2.26 26.51 9.14
C ARG A 402 2.52 27.79 8.35
N GLU A 403 2.97 28.86 9.00
CA GLU A 403 3.28 30.14 8.34
C GLU A 403 4.64 30.14 7.63
N LYS A 404 5.59 29.33 8.12
CA LYS A 404 6.98 29.31 7.60
C LYS A 404 7.26 28.13 6.68
N GLY A 405 6.48 27.07 6.77
CA GLY A 405 6.67 25.83 6.01
C GLY A 405 7.94 25.10 6.38
N PHE A 406 8.46 24.35 5.40
CA PHE A 406 9.76 23.69 5.47
C PHE A 406 10.91 24.68 5.24
N VAL A 407 11.93 24.61 6.08
CA VAL A 407 13.17 25.41 5.96
C VAL A 407 14.39 24.50 5.90
N ASP A 408 15.43 24.93 5.20
CA ASP A 408 16.71 24.21 5.20
C ASP A 408 17.29 24.20 6.61
N ILE A 409 17.82 23.06 7.04
CA ILE A 409 18.69 23.01 8.20
C ILE A 409 20.02 23.61 7.74
N ILE A 410 20.26 24.86 8.13
CA ILE A 410 21.57 25.48 7.91
C ILE A 410 22.53 24.80 8.88
N ASP A 411 23.65 24.28 8.37
CA ASP A 411 24.79 23.83 9.17
C ASP A 411 25.37 25.00 9.98
N ASP A 412 24.70 25.38 11.06
CA ASP A 412 25.18 26.38 12.00
C ASP A 412 26.20 25.74 12.95
N VAL A 413 27.32 25.27 12.40
CA VAL A 413 28.55 24.97 13.15
C VAL A 413 29.78 25.36 12.32
N ARG A 414 30.04 26.66 12.25
CA ARG A 414 31.40 27.19 12.32
C ARG A 414 31.45 28.23 13.42
N ILE A 415 31.72 27.78 14.65
CA ILE A 415 32.35 28.60 15.70
C ILE A 415 33.57 27.83 16.18
#